data_AF-A0A952SQI2-F1
#
_entry.id   AF-A0A952SQI2-F1
#
_cell.length_a   1.000
_cell.length_b   1.000
_cell.length_c   1.000
_cell.angle_alpha   90.00
_cell.angle_beta   90.00
_cell.angle_gamma   90.00
#
_symmetry.space_group_name_H-M   'P 1'
#
loop_
_entity.id
_entity.type
_entity.pdbx_description
1 polymer ?
#
loop_
_entity_poly.entity_id
_entity_poly.type
_entity_poly.pdbx_seq_one_letter_code
_entity_poly.pdbx_strand_id
1 'polypeptide(L)' 'MPDTSTMRQTRTLVEPKNLFRADVDQSGDWYVWRKLGSNGWATLRRCSDREHAQQLARDLNRNPAMIV' A
#
# COMPACT_ATOMS: atom_id res chain seq x y z
N MET A 1 -5.68 32.93 -5.40
CA MET A 1 -6.52 31.74 -5.15
C MET A 1 -5.74 30.82 -4.23
N PRO A 2 -6.06 30.66 -2.94
CA PRO A 2 -5.29 29.80 -2.05
C PRO A 2 -5.94 28.41 -1.86
N ASP A 3 -5.06 27.40 -1.89
CA ASP A 3 -5.12 26.09 -1.23
C ASP A 3 -6.21 25.08 -1.64
N THR A 4 -6.03 24.43 -2.80
CA THR A 4 -6.74 23.18 -3.10
C THR A 4 -6.03 22.01 -2.41
N SER A 5 -6.43 21.75 -1.16
CA SER A 5 -6.47 20.43 -0.52
C SER A 5 -5.18 19.61 -0.62
N THR A 6 -4.29 19.89 0.32
CA THR A 6 -3.39 18.89 0.90
C THR A 6 -4.23 17.72 1.46
N MET A 7 -4.59 16.76 0.62
CA MET A 7 -5.00 15.43 1.07
C MET A 7 -3.88 14.43 0.83
N ARG A 8 -2.68 14.77 1.34
CA ARG A 8 -1.74 13.75 1.80
C ARG A 8 -2.36 13.14 3.04
N GLN A 9 -3.39 12.32 2.87
CA GLN A 9 -3.85 11.40 3.89
C GLN A 9 -2.76 10.31 3.99
N THR A 10 -1.59 10.70 4.49
CA THR A 10 -0.67 9.78 5.15
C THR A 10 -1.40 9.29 6.37
N ARG A 11 -2.25 8.30 6.17
CA ARG A 11 -2.71 7.40 7.21
C ARG A 11 -1.46 6.70 7.72
N THR A 12 -0.76 7.37 8.63
CA THR A 12 0.06 6.72 9.65
C THR A 12 -0.89 5.92 10.54
N LEU A 13 -1.41 4.82 9.99
CA LEU A 13 -1.84 3.69 10.79
C LEU A 13 -0.54 3.09 11.31
N VAL A 14 -0.14 3.52 12.51
CA VAL A 14 0.70 2.69 13.36
C VAL A 14 -0.08 1.39 13.60
N GLU A 15 0.64 0.26 13.64
CA GLU A 15 0.18 -1.13 13.89
C GLU A 15 -0.23 -1.96 12.66
N PRO A 16 0.08 -3.29 12.61
CA PRO A 16 1.17 -4.10 13.17
C PRO A 16 2.34 -4.20 12.15
N LYS A 17 3.34 -5.08 12.35
CA LYS A 17 4.44 -5.36 11.39
C LYS A 17 3.93 -6.00 10.09
N ASN A 18 3.06 -5.32 9.36
CA ASN A 18 2.55 -5.78 8.08
C ASN A 18 3.68 -5.64 7.05
N LEU A 19 4.04 -6.78 6.43
CA LEU A 19 5.03 -6.85 5.35
C LEU A 19 4.48 -6.25 4.06
N PHE A 20 3.15 -6.13 3.93
CA PHE A 20 2.49 -5.60 2.74
C PHE A 20 1.51 -4.49 3.10
N ARG A 21 1.37 -3.49 2.23
CA ARG A 21 0.36 -2.43 2.37
C ARG A 21 -0.20 -2.07 1.00
N ALA A 22 -1.44 -1.63 0.96
CA ALA A 22 -2.04 -1.05 -0.23
C ALA A 22 -2.00 0.47 -0.12
N ASP A 23 -1.45 1.15 -1.14
CA ASP A 23 -1.31 2.60 -1.18
C ASP A 23 -1.50 3.11 -2.61
N VAL A 24 -2.05 4.32 -2.75
CA VAL A 24 -2.38 4.93 -4.03
C VAL A 24 -1.22 5.81 -4.50
N ASP A 25 -0.86 5.71 -5.78
CA ASP A 25 0.16 6.59 -6.36
C ASP A 25 -0.42 7.98 -6.71
N GLN A 26 0.44 8.95 -7.02
CA GLN A 26 0.04 10.30 -7.44
C GLN A 26 -0.87 10.29 -8.67
N SER A 27 -0.83 9.22 -9.47
CA SER A 27 -1.68 9.00 -10.65
C SER A 27 -3.11 8.55 -10.32
N GLY A 28 -3.40 8.20 -9.06
CA GLY A 28 -4.69 7.66 -8.63
C GLY A 28 -4.83 6.14 -8.77
N ASP A 29 -3.79 5.47 -9.30
CA ASP A 29 -3.70 4.02 -9.38
C ASP A 29 -3.35 3.40 -8.03
N TRP A 30 -3.98 2.27 -7.70
CA TRP A 30 -3.69 1.55 -6.46
C TRP A 30 -2.52 0.59 -6.64
N TYR A 31 -1.62 0.58 -5.67
CA TYR A 31 -0.49 -0.34 -5.66
C TYR A 31 -0.41 -1.09 -4.35
N VAL A 32 -0.01 -2.36 -4.45
CA VAL A 32 0.44 -3.13 -3.30
C VAL A 32 1.93 -2.93 -3.16
N TRP A 33 2.35 -2.46 -2.00
CA TRP A 33 3.72 -2.24 -1.61
C TRP A 33 4.14 -3.33 -0.65
N ARG A 34 5.33 -3.88 -0.87
CA ARG A 34 5.99 -4.79 0.06
C ARG A 34 7.11 -4.09 0.80
N LYS A 35 7.30 -4.46 2.06
CA LYS A 35 8.42 -4.02 2.88
C LYS A 35 9.66 -4.81 2.49
N LEU A 36 10.71 -4.12 2.05
CA LEU A 36 11.99 -4.73 1.67
C LEU A 36 13.00 -4.78 2.82
N GLY A 37 12.80 -4.00 3.89
CA GLY A 37 13.72 -3.91 5.01
C GLY A 37 13.24 -2.94 6.08
N SER A 38 14.15 -2.42 6.91
CA SER A 38 13.79 -1.59 8.08
C SER A 38 13.01 -0.34 7.70
N ASN A 39 13.33 0.30 6.57
CA ASN A 39 12.66 1.54 6.11
C ASN A 39 12.30 1.54 4.62
N GLY A 40 12.51 0.43 3.91
CA GLY A 40 12.30 0.34 2.47
C GLY A 40 10.96 -0.28 2.10
N TRP A 41 10.26 0.33 1.15
CA TRP A 41 9.07 -0.23 0.51
C TRP A 41 9.26 -0.28 -0.99
N ALA A 42 8.80 -1.34 -1.63
CA ALA A 42 8.80 -1.47 -3.08
C ALA A 42 7.41 -1.82 -3.59
N THR A 43 7.08 -1.29 -4.75
CA THR A 43 5.89 -1.67 -5.50
C THR A 43 5.98 -3.14 -5.88
N LEU A 44 5.00 -3.92 -5.46
CA LEU A 44 4.87 -5.34 -5.80
C LEU A 44 3.97 -5.50 -7.02
N ARG A 45 2.79 -4.88 -6.99
CA ARG A 45 1.78 -5.04 -8.05
C ARG A 45 0.86 -3.83 -8.13
N ARG A 46 0.52 -3.43 -9.36
CA ARG A 46 -0.52 -2.44 -9.62
C ARG A 46 -1.90 -3.12 -9.62
N CYS A 47 -2.86 -2.48 -9.00
CA CYS A 47 -4.27 -2.83 -8.99
C CYS A 47 -5.07 -1.64 -9.50
N SER A 48 -6.07 -1.89 -10.33
CA SER A 48 -6.99 -0.85 -10.79
C SER A 48 -7.96 -0.41 -9.68
N ASP A 49 -8.21 -1.29 -8.71
CA ASP A 49 -9.23 -1.11 -7.68
C ASP A 49 -8.63 -1.09 -6.27
N ARG A 50 -9.15 -0.17 -5.45
CA ARG A 50 -8.81 -0.07 -4.02
C ARG A 50 -9.06 -1.37 -3.28
N GLU A 51 -10.24 -1.95 -3.46
CA GLU A 51 -10.64 -3.16 -2.75
C GLU A 51 -9.73 -4.33 -3.09
N HIS A 52 -9.38 -4.46 -4.37
CA HIS A 52 -8.46 -5.49 -4.84
C HIS A 52 -7.06 -5.30 -4.23
N ALA A 53 -6.52 -4.08 -4.21
CA ALA A 53 -5.22 -3.79 -3.60
C ALA A 53 -5.22 -4.11 -2.09
N GLN A 54 -6.26 -3.70 -1.37
CA GLN A 54 -6.39 -3.94 0.07
C GLN A 54 -6.56 -5.42 0.39
N GLN A 55 -7.37 -6.14 -0.39
CA GLN A 55 -7.57 -7.57 -0.23
C GLN A 55 -6.27 -8.33 -0.51
N LEU A 56 -5.54 -7.98 -1.56
CA LEU A 56 -4.26 -8.60 -1.90
C LEU A 56 -3.21 -8.31 -0.82
N ALA A 57 -3.10 -7.07 -0.34
CA ALA A 57 -2.20 -6.75 0.77
C ALA A 57 -2.55 -7.54 2.04
N ARG A 58 -3.85 -7.73 2.36
CA ARG A 58 -4.30 -8.54 3.49
C ARG A 58 -3.96 -10.01 3.33
N ASP A 59 -4.18 -10.57 2.15
CA ASP A 59 -3.88 -11.96 1.84
C ASP A 59 -2.39 -12.24 1.96
N LEU A 60 -1.55 -11.34 1.42
CA LEU A 60 -0.10 -11.39 1.52
C LEU A 60 0.40 -11.24 2.96
N ASN A 61 -0.24 -10.40 3.78
CA ASN A 61 0.08 -10.31 5.20
C ASN A 61 -0.32 -11.57 5.98
N ARG A 62 -1.36 -12.29 5.56
CA ARG A 62 -1.77 -13.56 6.16
C ARG A 62 -0.86 -14.71 5.74
N ASN A 63 -0.44 -14.74 4.49
CA ASN A 63 0.41 -15.80 3.96
C ASN A 63 1.49 -15.21 3.03
N PRO A 64 2.65 -14.79 3.57
CA PRO A 64 3.72 -14.18 2.78
C PRO A 64 4.41 -15.14 1.80
N ALA A 65 4.13 -16.45 1.88
CA ALA A 65 4.71 -17.47 1.01
C ALA A 65 4.07 -17.53 -0.40
N MET A 66 3.00 -16.78 -0.66
CA MET A 66 2.34 -16.74 -1.98
C MET A 66 3.07 -15.89 -3.05
N ILE A 67 4.25 -15.34 -2.73
CA ILE A 67 5.08 -14.54 -3.66
C ILE A 67 6.14 -15.41 -4.37
N VAL A 68 6.08 -16.73 -4.25
CA VAL A 68 7.00 -17.65 -4.94
C VAL A 68 6.70 -17.77 -6.43
#